data_AF-A0A4U6SX46-F1
#
_entry.id   AF-A0A4U6SX46-F1
#
_cell.length_a   1.000
_cell.length_b   1.000
_cell.length_c   1.000
_cell.angle_alpha   90.00
_cell.angle_beta   90.00
_cell.angle_gamma   90.00
#
_symmetry.space_group_name_H-M   'P 1'
#
loop_
_entity.id
_entity.type
_entity.pdbx_description
1 polymer ?
#
loop_
_entity_poly.entity_id
_entity_poly.type
_entity_poly.pdbx_seq_one_letter_code
_entity_poly.pdbx_strand_id
1 'polypeptide(L)'
;MAEHAQGSRALLICLCLCLCLLLSSSEHLAMSMDLDDDDFFDDSFYDEVAPARRLYDERGLNVLNSNTSSNRSGAAFCRLLSLQILDLSNNQLTGELPDCWWEMQALQFMDLSNNSFSGQIPEAPPTHNCYLESLHLAGNGFTGVFPSVVQGCESLATLDIGNNQFSGTIPPWIGGEDRALKILRLRSNNFTGEIPPDLSKLPQLQLLDLANNGLTGPIPREFGKLTAMRNPIINSTGSLDGSTYQDRIDIIWKGQELIFQRILQLMTGIDLSGNSLSQCIPEEITNLEGLRFLNLSRNNLSCGIPKNIGSLNVLESLDLSLNELSGVIPVGLSNMVSLNTLNLSNNHLSGQIPTGNQLQTLNDPSIYSNNPGLCGPPLDIPCTNASPALDKKDGKDCDQWLYYCVIAGIVFGFWLWCGMILSIPKWRHSVFFFVDRMQYKVMLKLQPIDQYLSKEKSDPLL
;
A
#
# COMPACT_ATOMS: atom_id res chain seq x y z
N MET A 1 -5.71 -17.66 27.40
CA MET A 1 -6.78 -17.21 26.48
C MET A 1 -8.19 -17.27 27.08
N ALA A 2 -8.44 -17.96 28.21
CA ALA A 2 -9.77 -17.94 28.86
C ALA A 2 -10.00 -16.75 29.83
N GLU A 3 -8.95 -16.15 30.41
CA GLU A 3 -9.10 -15.00 31.32
C GLU A 3 -9.23 -13.65 30.60
N HIS A 4 -8.69 -13.51 29.39
CA HIS A 4 -8.87 -12.28 28.57
C HIS A 4 -10.31 -12.11 28.05
N ALA A 5 -11.08 -13.20 27.93
CA ALA A 5 -12.49 -13.13 27.54
C ALA A 5 -13.38 -12.64 28.70
N GLN A 6 -12.91 -12.69 29.95
CA GLN A 6 -13.74 -12.38 31.12
C GLN A 6 -13.75 -10.88 31.45
N GLY A 7 -12.62 -10.18 31.23
CA GLY A 7 -12.55 -8.72 31.35
C GLY A 7 -13.28 -7.98 30.22
N SER A 8 -13.17 -8.48 28.98
CA SER A 8 -13.94 -7.97 27.83
C SER A 8 -15.45 -8.19 28.01
N ARG A 9 -15.87 -9.35 28.54
CA ARG A 9 -17.27 -9.63 28.85
C ARG A 9 -17.82 -8.72 29.95
N ALA A 10 -17.06 -8.40 30.99
CA ALA A 10 -17.52 -7.49 32.04
C ALA A 10 -17.72 -6.06 31.51
N LEU A 11 -16.83 -5.56 30.65
CA LEU A 11 -16.96 -4.25 30.01
C LEU A 11 -18.12 -4.19 29.02
N LEU A 12 -18.32 -5.23 28.22
CA LEU A 12 -19.44 -5.34 27.27
C LEU A 12 -20.79 -5.46 28.00
N ILE A 13 -20.82 -6.18 29.13
CA ILE A 13 -22.02 -6.29 29.97
C ILE A 13 -22.33 -4.96 30.66
N CYS A 14 -21.32 -4.20 31.10
CA CYS A 14 -21.52 -2.85 31.67
C CYS A 14 -21.99 -1.83 30.62
N LEU A 15 -21.39 -1.86 29.41
CA LEU A 15 -21.83 -1.05 28.27
C LEU A 15 -23.25 -1.42 27.83
N CYS A 16 -23.59 -2.71 27.75
CA CYS A 16 -24.95 -3.16 27.42
C CYS A 16 -25.96 -2.86 28.53
N LEU A 17 -25.62 -2.97 29.82
CA LEU A 17 -26.52 -2.60 30.92
C LEU A 17 -26.75 -1.09 30.98
N CYS A 18 -25.74 -0.28 30.65
CA CYS A 18 -25.88 1.18 30.57
C CYS A 18 -26.63 1.62 29.30
N LEU A 19 -26.37 0.98 28.15
CA LEU A 19 -27.19 1.15 26.94
C LEU A 19 -28.63 0.71 27.20
N CYS A 20 -28.88 -0.40 27.91
CA CYS A 20 -30.22 -0.85 28.25
C CYS A 20 -30.92 0.08 29.26
N LEU A 21 -30.20 0.70 30.20
CA LEU A 21 -30.77 1.70 31.11
C LEU A 21 -31.08 3.04 30.42
N LEU A 22 -30.31 3.40 29.39
CA LEU A 22 -30.56 4.56 28.53
C LEU A 22 -31.67 4.28 27.50
N LEU A 23 -31.71 3.07 26.93
CA LEU A 23 -32.69 2.62 25.93
C LEU A 23 -34.02 2.16 26.56
N SER A 24 -34.06 1.78 27.84
CA SER A 24 -35.33 1.52 28.57
C SER A 24 -36.11 2.80 28.89
N SER A 25 -35.55 3.98 28.58
CA SER A 25 -36.27 5.26 28.65
C SER A 25 -36.65 5.83 27.27
N SER A 26 -36.24 5.19 26.18
CA SER A 26 -36.72 5.48 24.83
C SER A 26 -36.20 4.40 23.88
N GLU A 27 -37.10 3.51 23.45
CA GLU A 27 -36.81 2.50 22.44
C GLU A 27 -36.53 3.17 21.07
N HIS A 28 -35.35 2.83 20.50
CA HIS A 28 -34.99 2.72 19.07
C HIS A 28 -35.13 3.98 18.16
N LEU A 29 -34.22 4.31 17.22
CA LEU A 29 -33.24 3.58 16.42
C LEU A 29 -32.24 4.59 15.80
N ALA A 30 -31.04 4.11 15.49
CA ALA A 30 -29.93 4.82 14.86
C ALA A 30 -30.17 5.20 13.38
N MET A 31 -29.53 6.29 12.91
CA MET A 31 -28.62 6.34 11.74
C MET A 31 -28.33 7.81 11.32
N SER A 32 -27.12 7.98 10.79
CA SER A 32 -26.38 9.17 10.34
C SER A 32 -27.12 10.18 9.45
N MET A 33 -26.67 11.43 9.49
CA MET A 33 -26.91 12.40 8.41
C MET A 33 -25.79 13.46 8.36
N ASP A 34 -25.31 13.66 7.14
CA ASP A 34 -24.25 14.57 6.68
C ASP A 34 -24.51 16.05 7.01
N LEU A 35 -23.43 16.82 7.12
CA LEU A 35 -23.43 18.28 7.24
C LEU A 35 -22.66 18.86 6.05
N ASP A 36 -23.40 19.39 5.08
CA ASP A 36 -22.95 20.49 4.22
C ASP A 36 -23.35 21.80 4.90
N ASP A 37 -22.45 22.78 4.92
CA ASP A 37 -22.73 24.20 4.60
C ASP A 37 -21.44 25.03 4.83
N ASP A 38 -20.87 25.50 3.72
CA ASP A 38 -19.83 26.52 3.65
C ASP A 38 -20.46 27.92 3.64
N ASP A 39 -19.98 28.82 4.51
CA ASP A 39 -20.30 30.25 4.48
C ASP A 39 -19.04 31.08 4.14
N PHE A 40 -19.01 31.51 2.87
CA PHE A 40 -18.79 32.88 2.36
C PHE A 40 -18.03 33.90 3.24
N PHE A 41 -16.90 34.41 2.74
CA PHE A 41 -16.55 35.85 2.81
C PHE A 41 -15.73 36.27 1.59
N ASP A 42 -16.12 37.39 1.02
CA ASP A 42 -15.67 37.95 -0.25
C ASP A 42 -14.81 39.22 -0.06
N ASP A 43 -14.01 39.47 -1.10
CA ASP A 43 -13.48 40.73 -1.64
C ASP A 43 -12.35 41.53 -0.94
N SER A 44 -11.20 41.66 -1.62
CA SER A 44 -10.97 42.76 -2.61
C SER A 44 -9.50 42.98 -3.06
N PHE A 45 -9.31 43.09 -4.39
CA PHE A 45 -8.43 44.00 -5.18
C PHE A 45 -6.86 43.91 -5.08
N TYR A 46 -6.00 44.02 -6.12
CA TYR A 46 -5.99 44.70 -7.44
C TYR A 46 -5.09 43.99 -8.50
N ASP A 47 -5.46 44.23 -9.76
CA ASP A 47 -4.68 44.50 -10.99
C ASP A 47 -4.24 43.43 -12.02
N GLU A 48 -4.56 43.82 -13.26
CA GLU A 48 -4.60 43.10 -14.53
C GLU A 48 -3.24 42.90 -15.18
N VAL A 49 -2.96 41.67 -15.62
CA VAL A 49 -2.21 41.40 -16.86
C VAL A 49 -2.94 40.26 -17.57
N ALA A 50 -3.47 40.53 -18.75
CA ALA A 50 -4.28 39.60 -19.54
C ALA A 50 -3.56 38.26 -19.79
N PRO A 51 -4.10 37.11 -19.33
CA PRO A 51 -3.64 35.81 -19.77
C PRO A 51 -4.55 35.27 -20.88
N ALA A 52 -3.93 34.54 -21.81
CA ALA A 52 -4.62 33.70 -22.79
C ALA A 52 -5.78 32.93 -22.14
N ARG A 53 -6.93 32.88 -22.82
CA ARG A 53 -8.15 32.18 -22.38
C ARG A 53 -7.81 30.83 -21.75
N ARG A 54 -7.75 30.81 -20.40
CA ARG A 54 -7.84 29.61 -19.59
C ARG A 54 -9.29 29.16 -19.67
N LEU A 55 -9.52 28.05 -20.38
CA LEU A 55 -10.70 27.24 -20.16
C LEU A 55 -10.53 26.60 -18.78
N TYR A 56 -11.03 27.28 -17.74
CA TYR A 56 -11.41 26.63 -16.50
C TYR A 56 -12.64 25.78 -16.82
N ASP A 57 -12.41 24.54 -17.25
CA ASP A 57 -13.41 23.48 -17.12
C ASP A 57 -12.81 22.51 -16.10
N GLU A 58 -13.34 22.51 -14.87
CA GLU A 58 -12.99 21.56 -13.80
C GLU A 58 -13.46 20.12 -14.10
N ARG A 59 -13.78 19.84 -15.37
CA ARG A 59 -14.14 18.53 -15.87
C ARG A 59 -12.90 17.95 -16.54
N GLY A 60 -12.20 17.05 -15.84
CA GLY A 60 -11.11 16.27 -16.42
C GLY A 60 -11.50 15.73 -17.79
N LEU A 61 -10.59 15.81 -18.76
CA LEU A 61 -10.89 15.46 -20.15
C LEU A 61 -11.18 13.95 -20.22
N ASN A 62 -12.43 13.59 -20.49
CA ASN A 62 -12.84 12.18 -20.58
C ASN A 62 -12.54 11.66 -22.00
N VAL A 63 -11.29 11.26 -22.24
CA VAL A 63 -10.78 10.91 -23.58
C VAL A 63 -11.22 9.52 -24.05
N LEU A 64 -11.53 8.61 -23.12
CA LEU A 64 -11.68 7.18 -23.42
C LEU A 64 -13.11 6.64 -23.27
N ASN A 65 -14.10 7.47 -22.95
CA ASN A 65 -15.43 6.97 -22.60
C ASN A 65 -16.13 6.16 -23.71
N SER A 66 -16.45 4.90 -23.40
CA SER A 66 -17.34 4.01 -24.16
C SER A 66 -18.64 3.67 -23.42
N ASN A 67 -19.02 4.38 -22.36
CA ASN A 67 -20.26 4.08 -21.64
C ASN A 67 -21.46 4.85 -22.21
N THR A 68 -21.98 4.35 -23.32
CA THR A 68 -23.43 4.13 -23.56
C THR A 68 -23.58 3.39 -24.89
N SER A 69 -24.50 2.43 -24.92
CA SER A 69 -24.92 1.61 -26.08
C SER A 69 -25.50 2.39 -27.28
N SER A 70 -25.09 3.66 -27.47
CA SER A 70 -25.43 4.47 -28.63
C SER A 70 -24.36 5.49 -29.06
N ASN A 71 -23.20 5.61 -28.39
CA ASN A 71 -22.18 6.59 -28.77
C ASN A 71 -20.90 5.98 -29.35
N ARG A 72 -20.65 6.27 -30.63
CA ARG A 72 -19.55 5.79 -31.49
C ARG A 72 -18.18 6.41 -31.18
N SER A 73 -17.99 7.09 -30.03
CA SER A 73 -16.75 7.83 -29.72
C SER A 73 -15.61 6.94 -29.24
N GLY A 74 -15.85 6.02 -28.28
CA GLY A 74 -14.83 5.06 -27.82
C GLY A 74 -14.41 4.05 -28.90
N ALA A 75 -15.33 3.72 -29.82
CA ALA A 75 -15.08 2.83 -30.94
C ALA A 75 -14.10 3.40 -32.00
N ALA A 76 -13.87 4.72 -32.02
CA ALA A 76 -12.87 5.33 -32.90
C ALA A 76 -11.44 5.14 -32.36
N PHE A 77 -11.29 5.17 -31.04
CA PHE A 77 -10.00 4.98 -30.36
C PHE A 77 -9.46 3.56 -30.59
N CYS A 78 -10.31 2.54 -30.44
CA CYS A 78 -9.95 1.14 -30.67
C CYS A 78 -9.64 0.80 -32.14
N ARG A 79 -9.97 1.68 -33.09
CA ARG A 79 -9.67 1.50 -34.53
C ARG A 79 -8.29 2.01 -34.94
N LEU A 80 -7.50 2.49 -34.00
CA LEU A 80 -6.12 2.93 -34.23
C LEU A 80 -5.18 1.70 -34.35
N LEU A 81 -5.46 0.83 -35.32
CA LEU A 81 -4.78 -0.46 -35.51
C LEU A 81 -3.29 -0.33 -35.85
N SER A 82 -2.86 0.86 -36.30
CA SER A 82 -1.45 1.15 -36.62
C SER A 82 -0.72 1.90 -35.50
N LEU A 83 -1.39 2.22 -34.39
CA LEU A 83 -0.76 2.92 -33.28
C LEU A 83 0.18 1.96 -32.55
N GLN A 84 1.45 2.35 -32.45
CA GLN A 84 2.49 1.59 -31.76
C GLN A 84 2.80 2.14 -30.38
N ILE A 85 2.64 3.44 -30.20
CA ILE A 85 2.93 4.17 -28.97
C ILE A 85 1.71 4.97 -28.59
N LEU A 86 1.31 4.85 -27.34
CA LEU A 86 0.36 5.75 -26.71
C LEU A 86 0.96 6.23 -25.40
N ASP A 87 1.23 7.52 -25.30
CA ASP A 87 1.62 8.17 -24.05
C ASP A 87 0.63 9.29 -23.76
N LEU A 88 -0.17 9.10 -22.72
CA LEU A 88 -1.11 10.06 -22.16
C LEU A 88 -0.80 10.34 -20.68
N SER A 89 0.42 10.02 -20.23
CA SER A 89 0.82 10.11 -18.83
C SER A 89 0.79 11.55 -18.31
N ASN A 90 0.67 11.70 -16.99
CA ASN A 90 0.77 13.00 -16.30
C ASN A 90 -0.26 14.03 -16.78
N ASN A 91 -1.52 13.60 -16.90
CA ASN A 91 -2.64 14.46 -17.28
C ASN A 91 -3.77 14.38 -16.22
N GLN A 92 -4.89 15.03 -16.49
CA GLN A 92 -6.11 14.99 -15.67
C GLN A 92 -7.20 14.17 -16.36
N LEU A 93 -6.81 13.13 -17.10
CA LEU A 93 -7.76 12.29 -17.83
C LEU A 93 -8.58 11.45 -16.85
N THR A 94 -9.87 11.31 -17.15
CA THR A 94 -10.82 10.56 -16.32
C THR A 94 -11.55 9.52 -17.18
N GLY A 95 -12.30 8.62 -16.52
CA GLY A 95 -13.11 7.60 -17.19
C GLY A 95 -12.51 6.20 -17.08
N GLU A 96 -13.10 5.25 -17.80
CA GLU A 96 -12.69 3.85 -17.80
C GLU A 96 -11.94 3.51 -19.10
N LEU A 97 -11.10 2.48 -19.06
CA LEU A 97 -10.53 1.88 -20.28
C LEU A 97 -11.65 1.23 -21.09
N PRO A 98 -11.73 1.47 -22.41
CA PRO A 98 -12.80 0.90 -23.23
C PRO A 98 -12.56 -0.61 -23.42
N ASP A 99 -13.64 -1.41 -23.48
CA ASP A 99 -13.65 -2.87 -23.71
C ASP A 99 -13.09 -3.32 -25.08
N CYS A 100 -12.31 -2.49 -25.76
CA CYS A 100 -11.69 -2.80 -27.03
C CYS A 100 -10.25 -2.28 -27.10
N TRP A 101 -9.67 -1.84 -25.98
CA TRP A 101 -8.30 -1.32 -25.97
C TRP A 101 -7.27 -2.37 -26.42
N TRP A 102 -7.56 -3.65 -26.22
CA TRP A 102 -6.78 -4.77 -26.75
C TRP A 102 -6.92 -4.97 -28.27
N GLU A 103 -7.86 -4.32 -28.96
CA GLU A 103 -7.96 -4.41 -30.43
C GLU A 103 -6.81 -3.68 -31.15
N MET A 104 -6.03 -2.87 -30.43
CA MET A 104 -4.88 -2.13 -30.94
C MET A 104 -3.68 -3.05 -31.17
N GLN A 105 -3.76 -3.88 -32.22
CA GLN A 105 -2.80 -4.97 -32.48
C GLN A 105 -1.35 -4.52 -32.72
N ALA A 106 -1.11 -3.28 -33.12
CA ALA A 106 0.25 -2.76 -33.30
C ALA A 106 0.84 -2.13 -32.03
N LEU A 107 0.06 -2.02 -30.94
CA LEU A 107 0.46 -1.28 -29.75
C LEU A 107 1.57 -2.03 -29.00
N GLN A 108 2.72 -1.38 -28.89
CA GLN A 108 3.91 -1.89 -28.20
C GLN A 108 4.14 -1.17 -26.88
N PHE A 109 3.82 0.13 -26.83
CA PHE A 109 4.03 0.96 -25.65
C PHE A 109 2.73 1.70 -25.30
N MET A 110 2.32 1.57 -24.04
CA MET A 110 1.15 2.26 -23.52
C MET A 110 1.44 2.82 -22.13
N ASP A 111 1.43 4.14 -22.01
CA ASP A 111 1.56 4.87 -20.75
C ASP A 111 0.33 5.75 -20.50
N LEU A 112 -0.45 5.36 -19.49
CA LEU A 112 -1.60 6.11 -18.95
C LEU A 112 -1.34 6.58 -17.52
N SER A 113 -0.10 6.53 -17.04
CA SER A 113 0.24 6.78 -15.65
C SER A 113 -0.10 8.21 -15.20
N ASN A 114 -0.28 8.41 -13.89
CA ASN A 114 -0.53 9.71 -13.26
C ASN A 114 -1.71 10.46 -13.91
N ASN A 115 -2.88 9.83 -13.85
CA ASN A 115 -4.16 10.35 -14.34
C ASN A 115 -5.25 10.08 -13.28
N SER A 116 -6.52 10.17 -13.67
CA SER A 116 -7.69 9.86 -12.83
C SER A 116 -8.60 8.81 -13.48
N PHE A 117 -8.01 7.84 -14.19
CA PHE A 117 -8.74 6.69 -14.73
C PHE A 117 -9.29 5.80 -13.61
N SER A 118 -10.43 5.16 -13.86
CA SER A 118 -11.14 4.32 -12.89
C SER A 118 -11.67 3.04 -13.53
N GLY A 119 -12.40 2.23 -12.78
CA GLY A 119 -13.01 0.99 -13.26
C GLY A 119 -12.04 -0.18 -13.25
N GLN A 120 -12.47 -1.31 -13.81
CA GLN A 120 -11.62 -2.49 -13.96
C GLN A 120 -10.91 -2.45 -15.31
N ILE A 121 -9.75 -3.10 -15.42
CA ILE A 121 -9.13 -3.33 -16.73
C ILE A 121 -9.96 -4.40 -17.46
N PRO A 122 -10.59 -4.09 -18.59
CA PRO A 122 -11.46 -5.07 -19.24
C PRO A 122 -10.67 -6.21 -19.88
N GLU A 123 -11.27 -7.40 -19.88
CA GLU A 123 -10.62 -8.66 -20.25
C GLU A 123 -10.64 -8.90 -21.75
N ALA A 124 -9.53 -9.37 -22.31
CA ALA A 124 -9.45 -9.75 -23.71
C ALA A 124 -10.01 -11.17 -23.97
N PRO A 125 -10.52 -11.44 -25.18
CA PRO A 125 -10.87 -12.79 -25.61
C PRO A 125 -9.66 -13.74 -25.51
N PRO A 126 -9.86 -15.04 -25.23
CA PRO A 126 -8.76 -16.01 -25.09
C PRO A 126 -7.84 -16.17 -26.32
N THR A 127 -8.27 -15.70 -27.48
CA THR A 127 -7.52 -15.76 -28.75
C THR A 127 -6.75 -14.47 -29.05
N HIS A 128 -6.74 -13.51 -28.13
CA HIS A 128 -6.08 -12.22 -28.31
C HIS A 128 -4.56 -12.39 -28.33
N ASN A 129 -3.94 -11.96 -29.43
CA ASN A 129 -2.50 -11.85 -29.58
C ASN A 129 -2.07 -10.43 -29.23
N CYS A 130 -1.21 -10.30 -28.23
CA CYS A 130 -0.78 -9.03 -27.68
C CYS A 130 0.71 -8.79 -27.97
N TYR A 131 1.00 -7.69 -28.64
CA TYR A 131 2.37 -7.26 -28.99
C TYR A 131 2.93 -6.21 -28.03
N LEU A 132 2.26 -6.01 -26.90
CA LEU A 132 2.63 -5.00 -25.92
C LEU A 132 3.96 -5.40 -25.26
N GLU A 133 4.91 -4.47 -25.31
CA GLU A 133 6.24 -4.59 -24.70
C GLU A 133 6.30 -3.84 -23.36
N SER A 134 5.54 -2.75 -23.24
CA SER A 134 5.55 -1.89 -22.05
C SER A 134 4.17 -1.33 -21.73
N LEU A 135 3.70 -1.56 -20.49
CA LEU A 135 2.41 -1.10 -19.98
C LEU A 135 2.58 -0.36 -18.66
N HIS A 136 2.25 0.92 -18.65
CA HIS A 136 2.28 1.79 -17.48
C HIS A 136 0.88 2.34 -17.18
N LEU A 137 0.30 1.93 -16.05
CA LEU A 137 -1.01 2.36 -15.56
C LEU A 137 -0.93 2.99 -14.17
N ALA A 138 0.29 3.24 -13.68
CA ALA A 138 0.52 3.62 -12.29
C ALA A 138 -0.11 4.97 -11.92
N GLY A 139 -0.51 5.16 -10.66
CA GLY A 139 -1.03 6.45 -10.20
C GLY A 139 -2.39 6.79 -10.80
N ASN A 140 -3.32 5.82 -10.74
CA ASN A 140 -4.70 5.95 -11.19
C ASN A 140 -5.65 5.37 -10.12
N GLY A 141 -6.95 5.33 -10.42
CA GLY A 141 -7.99 4.70 -9.59
C GLY A 141 -8.49 3.36 -10.14
N PHE A 142 -7.66 2.59 -10.85
CA PHE A 142 -8.08 1.28 -11.37
C PHE A 142 -8.33 0.29 -10.23
N THR A 143 -9.34 -0.55 -10.42
CA THR A 143 -9.85 -1.53 -9.45
C THR A 143 -9.87 -2.93 -10.09
N GLY A 144 -10.32 -3.94 -9.33
CA GLY A 144 -10.45 -5.32 -9.81
C GLY A 144 -9.26 -6.18 -9.41
N VAL A 145 -9.04 -7.28 -10.13
CA VAL A 145 -7.93 -8.22 -9.90
C VAL A 145 -6.78 -7.96 -10.86
N PHE A 146 -5.70 -8.74 -10.74
CA PHE A 146 -4.60 -8.72 -11.68
C PHE A 146 -5.10 -8.86 -13.14
N PRO A 147 -4.71 -7.97 -14.08
CA PRO A 147 -5.28 -7.95 -15.43
C PRO A 147 -4.96 -9.22 -16.21
N SER A 148 -5.97 -10.04 -16.50
CA SER A 148 -5.81 -11.29 -17.26
C SER A 148 -5.43 -11.06 -18.73
N VAL A 149 -5.75 -9.89 -19.29
CA VAL A 149 -5.39 -9.48 -20.65
C VAL A 149 -3.88 -9.49 -20.92
N VAL A 150 -3.03 -9.23 -19.91
CA VAL A 150 -1.58 -9.33 -20.09
C VAL A 150 -1.05 -10.76 -20.15
N GLN A 151 -1.92 -11.75 -19.93
CA GLN A 151 -1.54 -13.15 -20.04
C GLN A 151 -1.07 -13.50 -21.45
N GLY A 152 -1.71 -12.94 -22.49
CA GLY A 152 -1.35 -13.16 -23.90
C GLY A 152 -0.21 -12.28 -24.43
N CYS A 153 0.34 -11.37 -23.62
CA CYS A 153 1.43 -10.48 -24.01
C CYS A 153 2.79 -11.13 -23.70
N GLU A 154 3.25 -12.04 -24.56
CA GLU A 154 4.51 -12.78 -24.34
C GLU A 154 5.76 -11.85 -24.42
N SER A 155 5.66 -10.78 -25.21
CA SER A 155 6.74 -9.79 -25.41
C SER A 155 6.79 -8.72 -24.31
N LEU A 156 5.90 -8.77 -23.31
CA LEU A 156 5.80 -7.76 -22.27
C LEU A 156 7.07 -7.77 -21.39
N ALA A 157 7.86 -6.70 -21.49
CA ALA A 157 9.08 -6.47 -20.74
C ALA A 157 8.84 -5.64 -19.49
N THR A 158 7.92 -4.68 -19.53
CA THR A 158 7.63 -3.77 -18.41
C THR A 158 6.14 -3.78 -18.10
N LEU A 159 5.80 -4.07 -16.84
CA LEU A 159 4.44 -3.94 -16.30
C LEU A 159 4.47 -3.09 -15.04
N ASP A 160 3.94 -1.88 -15.11
CA ASP A 160 3.74 -1.00 -13.96
C ASP A 160 2.26 -0.68 -13.75
N ILE A 161 1.68 -1.32 -12.74
CA ILE A 161 0.30 -1.08 -12.30
C ILE A 161 0.25 -0.58 -10.85
N GLY A 162 1.36 -0.02 -10.36
CA GLY A 162 1.48 0.47 -9.00
C GLY A 162 0.55 1.65 -8.67
N ASN A 163 0.36 1.97 -7.39
CA ASN A 163 -0.45 3.09 -6.92
C ASN A 163 -1.85 3.10 -7.55
N ASN A 164 -2.57 1.98 -7.37
CA ASN A 164 -3.94 1.76 -7.82
C ASN A 164 -4.71 1.01 -6.70
N GLN A 165 -5.90 0.48 -7.02
CA GLN A 165 -6.75 -0.27 -6.09
C GLN A 165 -6.94 -1.74 -6.55
N PHE A 166 -5.95 -2.32 -7.22
CA PHE A 166 -5.98 -3.74 -7.59
C PHE A 166 -5.97 -4.64 -6.36
N SER A 167 -6.65 -5.78 -6.44
CA SER A 167 -6.88 -6.69 -5.32
C SER A 167 -6.73 -8.16 -5.73
N GLY A 168 -6.95 -9.08 -4.79
CA GLY A 168 -6.77 -10.51 -5.02
C GLY A 168 -5.30 -10.93 -4.92
N THR A 169 -4.95 -12.07 -5.52
CA THR A 169 -3.60 -12.64 -5.45
C THR A 169 -2.78 -12.30 -6.71
N ILE A 170 -1.46 -12.30 -6.56
CA ILE A 170 -0.56 -12.28 -7.73
C ILE A 170 -0.63 -13.65 -8.40
N PRO A 171 -1.00 -13.75 -9.68
CA PRO A 171 -1.19 -15.04 -10.32
C PRO A 171 0.14 -15.72 -10.67
N PRO A 172 0.33 -17.03 -10.42
CA PRO A 172 1.58 -17.74 -10.72
C PRO A 172 2.01 -17.68 -12.20
N TRP A 173 1.05 -17.59 -13.13
CA TRP A 173 1.34 -17.58 -14.57
C TRP A 173 2.13 -16.36 -15.04
N ILE A 174 2.19 -15.27 -14.25
CA ILE A 174 3.05 -14.12 -14.57
C ILE A 174 4.54 -14.48 -14.47
N GLY A 175 4.87 -15.54 -13.73
CA GLY A 175 6.20 -16.13 -13.63
C GLY A 175 6.50 -17.22 -14.67
N GLY A 176 5.88 -17.17 -15.85
CA GLY A 176 6.16 -18.15 -16.91
C GLY A 176 7.56 -17.99 -17.50
N GLU A 177 8.29 -19.09 -17.72
CA GLU A 177 9.67 -19.10 -18.25
C GLU A 177 9.81 -18.45 -19.63
N ASP A 178 8.75 -18.52 -20.45
CA ASP A 178 8.74 -17.99 -21.81
C ASP A 178 8.48 -16.46 -21.89
N ARG A 179 8.27 -15.79 -20.74
CA ARG A 179 7.96 -14.35 -20.71
C ARG A 179 9.23 -13.51 -20.75
N ALA A 180 9.15 -12.38 -21.47
CA ALA A 180 10.22 -11.38 -21.57
C ALA A 180 10.28 -10.39 -20.39
N LEU A 181 9.53 -10.62 -19.31
CA LEU A 181 9.32 -9.64 -18.25
C LEU A 181 10.63 -9.30 -17.50
N LYS A 182 10.97 -8.01 -17.50
CA LYS A 182 12.15 -7.42 -16.85
C LYS A 182 11.77 -6.62 -15.62
N ILE A 183 10.67 -5.88 -15.68
CA ILE A 183 10.21 -5.04 -14.58
C ILE A 183 8.76 -5.37 -14.25
N LEU A 184 8.54 -5.72 -12.98
CA LEU A 184 7.21 -5.93 -12.41
C LEU A 184 7.00 -4.99 -11.23
N ARG A 185 6.06 -4.04 -11.37
CA ARG A 185 5.75 -3.04 -10.34
C ARG A 185 4.27 -3.08 -9.99
N LEU A 186 4.00 -3.58 -8.79
CA LEU A 186 2.67 -3.76 -8.22
C LEU A 186 2.49 -2.95 -6.92
N ARG A 187 3.44 -2.08 -6.60
CA ARG A 187 3.49 -1.29 -5.36
C ARG A 187 2.18 -0.56 -5.06
N SER A 188 1.85 -0.38 -3.78
CA SER A 188 0.74 0.48 -3.33
C SER A 188 -0.57 0.06 -4.00
N ASN A 189 -0.95 -1.20 -3.79
CA ASN A 189 -2.22 -1.78 -4.19
C ASN A 189 -2.80 -2.57 -3.00
N ASN A 190 -3.86 -3.33 -3.23
CA ASN A 190 -4.52 -4.17 -2.24
C ASN A 190 -4.32 -5.67 -2.54
N PHE A 191 -3.17 -6.06 -3.12
CA PHE A 191 -2.84 -7.47 -3.37
C PHE A 191 -2.64 -8.22 -2.06
N THR A 192 -3.10 -9.47 -2.00
CA THR A 192 -3.07 -10.35 -0.83
C THR A 192 -2.55 -11.75 -1.19
N GLY A 193 -2.43 -12.63 -0.21
CA GLY A 193 -1.93 -13.99 -0.40
C GLY A 193 -0.40 -14.06 -0.39
N GLU A 194 0.15 -15.19 -0.85
CA GLU A 194 1.60 -15.42 -0.87
C GLU A 194 2.23 -14.91 -2.18
N ILE A 195 3.52 -14.58 -2.12
CA ILE A 195 4.30 -14.24 -3.31
C ILE A 195 4.55 -15.52 -4.12
N PRO A 196 4.15 -15.60 -5.41
CA PRO A 196 4.35 -16.80 -6.21
C PRO A 196 5.83 -17.11 -6.43
N PRO A 197 6.31 -18.32 -6.07
CA PRO A 197 7.68 -18.74 -6.35
C PRO A 197 8.00 -18.75 -7.84
N ASP A 198 6.99 -18.90 -8.71
CA ASP A 198 7.12 -18.88 -10.17
C ASP A 198 7.77 -17.59 -10.70
N LEU A 199 7.68 -16.46 -9.98
CA LEU A 199 8.41 -15.24 -10.35
C LEU A 199 9.92 -15.46 -10.50
N SER A 200 10.49 -16.45 -9.80
CA SER A 200 11.90 -16.83 -9.91
C SER A 200 12.30 -17.45 -11.24
N LYS A 201 11.33 -17.92 -12.03
CA LYS A 201 11.52 -18.56 -13.32
C LYS A 201 11.70 -17.56 -14.46
N LEU A 202 11.37 -16.29 -14.23
CA LEU A 202 11.53 -15.23 -15.22
C LEU A 202 13.02 -15.02 -15.53
N PRO A 203 13.47 -15.26 -16.78
CA PRO A 203 14.90 -15.25 -17.10
C PRO A 203 15.49 -13.84 -17.11
N GLN A 204 14.67 -12.80 -17.24
CA GLN A 204 15.12 -11.42 -17.39
C GLN A 204 14.65 -10.47 -16.28
N LEU A 205 13.99 -10.98 -15.22
CA LEU A 205 13.46 -10.12 -14.16
C LEU A 205 14.58 -9.41 -13.39
N GLN A 206 14.61 -8.09 -13.52
CA GLN A 206 15.62 -7.17 -12.98
C GLN A 206 15.06 -6.33 -11.83
N LEU A 207 13.80 -5.91 -11.91
CA LEU A 207 13.14 -5.15 -10.85
C LEU A 207 11.84 -5.83 -10.44
N LEU A 208 11.74 -6.14 -9.16
CA LEU A 208 10.51 -6.62 -8.53
C LEU A 208 10.11 -5.66 -7.41
N ASP A 209 9.01 -4.92 -7.60
CA ASP A 209 8.48 -3.98 -6.62
C ASP A 209 7.04 -4.36 -6.25
N LEU A 210 6.89 -4.98 -5.08
CA LEU A 210 5.62 -5.44 -4.52
C LEU A 210 5.26 -4.67 -3.23
N ALA A 211 5.92 -3.54 -2.97
CA ALA A 211 5.82 -2.85 -1.70
C ALA A 211 4.41 -2.30 -1.41
N ASN A 212 4.07 -2.06 -0.15
CA ASN A 212 2.80 -1.49 0.28
C ASN A 212 1.59 -2.26 -0.28
N ASN A 213 1.51 -3.54 0.05
CA ASN A 213 0.38 -4.41 -0.25
C ASN A 213 0.01 -5.22 1.02
N GLY A 214 -0.95 -6.13 0.91
CA GLY A 214 -1.34 -7.07 1.96
C GLY A 214 -0.73 -8.47 1.78
N LEU A 215 0.47 -8.59 1.20
CA LEU A 215 1.10 -9.89 0.94
C LEU A 215 1.55 -10.56 2.25
N THR A 216 1.43 -11.89 2.29
CA THR A 216 1.64 -12.73 3.47
C THR A 216 2.57 -13.91 3.15
N GLY A 217 2.88 -14.72 4.14
CA GLY A 217 3.71 -15.91 3.97
C GLY A 217 5.21 -15.59 3.90
N PRO A 218 6.05 -16.59 3.54
CA PRO A 218 7.50 -16.40 3.45
C PRO A 218 7.93 -15.72 2.15
N ILE A 219 9.12 -15.12 2.17
CA ILE A 219 9.84 -14.78 0.94
C ILE A 219 10.25 -16.10 0.26
N PRO A 220 9.92 -16.33 -1.03
CA PRO A 220 10.26 -17.58 -1.71
C PRO A 220 11.78 -17.81 -1.76
N ARG A 221 12.22 -19.00 -1.33
CA ARG A 221 13.64 -19.39 -1.41
C ARG A 221 14.13 -19.48 -2.86
N GLU A 222 13.20 -19.76 -3.76
CA GLU A 222 13.41 -19.81 -5.20
C GLU A 222 13.91 -18.47 -5.76
N PHE A 223 13.72 -17.34 -5.06
CA PHE A 223 14.24 -16.05 -5.50
C PHE A 223 15.77 -16.05 -5.67
N GLY A 224 16.50 -16.93 -4.98
CA GLY A 224 17.93 -17.14 -5.24
C GLY A 224 18.26 -17.69 -6.64
N LYS A 225 17.25 -18.04 -7.46
CA LYS A 225 17.38 -18.48 -8.85
C LYS A 225 17.14 -17.37 -9.88
N LEU A 226 16.83 -16.14 -9.46
CA LEU A 226 16.63 -14.99 -10.36
C LEU A 226 17.91 -14.70 -11.15
N THR A 227 17.99 -15.22 -12.36
CA THR A 227 19.24 -15.28 -13.14
C THR A 227 19.80 -13.91 -13.49
N ALA A 228 18.92 -12.95 -13.83
CA ALA A 228 19.30 -11.57 -14.13
C ALA A 228 19.84 -10.79 -12.93
N MET A 229 19.53 -11.22 -11.70
CA MET A 229 20.05 -10.61 -10.46
C MET A 229 21.21 -11.40 -9.85
N ARG A 230 21.55 -12.57 -10.40
CA ARG A 230 22.57 -13.46 -9.84
C ARG A 230 23.99 -12.94 -10.03
N ASN A 231 24.29 -12.42 -11.21
CA ASN A 231 25.62 -11.96 -11.57
C ASN A 231 25.63 -10.43 -11.71
N PRO A 232 26.64 -9.72 -11.17
CA PRO A 232 26.74 -8.29 -11.36
C PRO A 232 26.94 -7.94 -12.84
N ILE A 233 26.17 -6.97 -13.34
CA ILE A 233 26.36 -6.42 -14.68
C ILE A 233 27.53 -5.42 -14.60
N ILE A 234 28.76 -5.91 -14.83
CA ILE A 234 30.00 -5.12 -14.69
C ILE A 234 30.38 -4.42 -16.00
N ASN A 235 30.04 -5.01 -17.16
CA ASN A 235 30.37 -4.49 -18.48
C ASN A 235 29.20 -4.72 -19.44
N SER A 236 28.17 -3.88 -19.38
CA SER A 236 27.30 -3.77 -20.55
C SER A 236 28.04 -2.95 -21.60
N THR A 237 28.74 -3.63 -22.51
CA THR A 237 28.94 -3.13 -23.88
C THR A 237 27.66 -3.34 -24.71
N GLY A 238 26.55 -3.68 -24.05
CA GLY A 238 25.23 -3.75 -24.64
C GLY A 238 25.03 -2.49 -25.44
N SER A 239 24.99 -2.68 -26.76
CA SER A 239 24.41 -1.77 -27.72
C SER A 239 23.25 -1.06 -27.01
N LEU A 240 23.19 0.25 -27.15
CA LEU A 240 21.97 1.03 -26.93
C LEU A 240 20.96 0.52 -27.97
N ASP A 241 20.54 -0.74 -27.83
CA ASP A 241 20.01 -1.53 -28.92
C ASP A 241 18.56 -1.16 -29.06
N GLY A 242 18.33 -0.15 -29.90
CA GLY A 242 17.31 -0.23 -30.93
C GLY A 242 15.85 -0.22 -30.51
N SER A 243 15.49 -0.24 -29.22
CA SER A 243 14.16 0.20 -28.81
C SER A 243 14.16 1.72 -28.93
N THR A 244 13.37 2.27 -29.85
CA THR A 244 13.17 3.72 -30.03
C THR A 244 12.59 4.41 -28.79
N TYR A 245 12.29 3.65 -27.73
CA TYR A 245 11.62 4.11 -26.52
C TYR A 245 12.54 4.00 -25.30
N GLN A 246 12.54 5.08 -24.51
CA GLN A 246 13.18 5.15 -23.21
C GLN A 246 12.10 4.84 -22.16
N ASP A 247 11.99 3.58 -21.76
CA ASP A 247 11.14 3.21 -20.61
C ASP A 247 11.50 4.14 -19.44
N ARG A 248 10.50 4.77 -18.83
CA ARG A 248 10.65 5.62 -17.66
C ARG A 248 9.97 4.94 -16.49
N ILE A 249 10.68 4.79 -15.37
CA ILE A 249 10.13 4.19 -14.17
C ILE A 249 10.52 5.00 -12.94
N ASP A 250 9.53 5.28 -12.12
CA ASP A 250 9.68 6.07 -10.90
C ASP A 250 9.69 5.11 -9.71
N ILE A 251 10.83 4.92 -9.03
CA ILE A 251 10.97 3.95 -7.94
C ILE A 251 11.43 4.64 -6.65
N ILE A 252 11.05 4.09 -5.51
CA ILE A 252 11.69 4.47 -4.24
C ILE A 252 13.02 3.74 -4.13
N TRP A 253 14.13 4.49 -4.20
CA TRP A 253 15.49 4.00 -4.11
C TRP A 253 16.28 4.87 -3.13
N LYS A 254 16.98 4.25 -2.18
CA LYS A 254 17.70 4.98 -1.10
C LYS A 254 16.78 5.94 -0.33
N GLY A 255 15.51 5.58 -0.15
CA GLY A 255 14.51 6.40 0.54
C GLY A 255 14.02 7.62 -0.25
N GLN A 256 14.34 7.74 -1.54
CA GLN A 256 13.91 8.83 -2.42
C GLN A 256 13.22 8.30 -3.67
N GLU A 257 12.25 9.05 -4.18
CA GLU A 257 11.66 8.78 -5.48
C GLU A 257 12.66 9.17 -6.58
N LEU A 258 13.14 8.17 -7.33
CA LEU A 258 14.10 8.33 -8.41
C LEU A 258 13.50 7.86 -9.73
N ILE A 259 13.73 8.66 -10.76
CA ILE A 259 13.27 8.42 -12.13
C ILE A 259 14.41 7.76 -12.90
N PHE A 260 14.19 6.53 -13.34
CA PHE A 260 15.13 5.78 -14.17
C PHE A 260 14.63 5.73 -15.62
N GLN A 261 15.49 6.14 -16.55
CA GLN A 261 15.21 6.08 -17.99
C GLN A 261 16.26 5.20 -18.70
N ARG A 262 17.48 5.72 -18.86
CA ARG A 262 18.54 5.12 -19.68
C ARG A 262 19.38 4.04 -19.00
N ILE A 263 19.25 3.91 -17.68
CA ILE A 263 20.06 2.99 -16.86
C ILE A 263 19.22 1.87 -16.21
N LEU A 264 17.94 1.73 -16.59
CA LEU A 264 17.06 0.65 -16.13
C LEU A 264 17.70 -0.73 -16.33
N GLN A 265 18.39 -0.90 -17.45
CA GLN A 265 19.08 -2.14 -17.83
C GLN A 265 20.20 -2.55 -16.87
N LEU A 266 20.71 -1.62 -16.05
CA LEU A 266 21.80 -1.84 -15.09
C LEU A 266 21.28 -2.01 -13.66
N MET A 267 19.98 -1.82 -13.46
CA MET A 267 19.35 -1.82 -12.15
C MET A 267 18.80 -3.20 -11.83
N THR A 268 19.14 -3.67 -10.64
CA THR A 268 18.68 -4.95 -10.09
C THR A 268 18.19 -4.71 -8.67
N GLY A 269 16.91 -4.96 -8.42
CA GLY A 269 16.30 -4.57 -7.16
C GLY A 269 15.07 -5.36 -6.77
N ILE A 270 14.92 -5.58 -5.47
CA ILE A 270 13.75 -6.20 -4.86
C ILE A 270 13.23 -5.28 -3.76
N ASP A 271 11.98 -4.83 -3.90
CA ASP A 271 11.25 -4.10 -2.87
C ASP A 271 9.99 -4.87 -2.46
N LEU A 272 10.00 -5.39 -1.24
CA LEU A 272 8.87 -6.11 -0.64
C LEU A 272 8.36 -5.38 0.61
N SER A 273 8.76 -4.12 0.80
CA SER A 273 8.47 -3.38 2.03
C SER A 273 6.99 -3.11 2.24
N GLY A 274 6.56 -2.91 3.49
CA GLY A 274 5.17 -2.55 3.79
C GLY A 274 4.18 -3.65 3.42
N ASN A 275 4.49 -4.89 3.79
CA ASN A 275 3.62 -6.06 3.62
C ASN A 275 3.46 -6.76 4.99
N SER A 276 2.86 -7.95 5.00
CA SER A 276 2.75 -8.83 6.18
C SER A 276 3.56 -10.12 5.98
N LEU A 277 4.72 -10.03 5.31
CA LEU A 277 5.61 -11.16 5.09
C LEU A 277 6.20 -11.66 6.41
N SER A 278 6.38 -12.96 6.54
CA SER A 278 6.77 -13.61 7.79
C SER A 278 7.89 -14.64 7.59
N GLN A 279 8.29 -15.32 8.66
CA GLN A 279 9.40 -16.29 8.69
C GLN A 279 10.78 -15.63 8.46
N CYS A 280 11.81 -16.46 8.27
CA CYS A 280 13.18 -15.99 8.06
C CYS A 280 13.37 -15.43 6.65
N ILE A 281 14.28 -14.47 6.51
CA ILE A 281 14.85 -14.12 5.20
C ILE A 281 15.60 -15.36 4.67
N PRO A 282 15.30 -15.87 3.47
CA PRO A 282 15.94 -17.06 2.93
C PRO A 282 17.43 -16.82 2.65
N GLU A 283 18.29 -17.76 3.05
CA GLU A 283 19.74 -17.68 2.77
C GLU A 283 20.02 -17.63 1.26
N GLU A 284 19.14 -18.23 0.45
CA GLU A 284 19.22 -18.22 -1.01
C GLU A 284 19.19 -16.81 -1.62
N ILE A 285 18.67 -15.79 -0.92
CA ILE A 285 18.72 -14.40 -1.40
C ILE A 285 20.16 -13.90 -1.55
N THR A 286 21.10 -14.47 -0.79
CA THR A 286 22.53 -14.15 -0.85
C THR A 286 23.20 -14.66 -2.13
N ASN A 287 22.51 -15.49 -2.92
CA ASN A 287 22.99 -15.90 -4.25
C ASN A 287 22.84 -14.79 -5.30
N LEU A 288 22.09 -13.72 -5.01
CA LEU A 288 21.83 -12.63 -5.94
C LEU A 288 22.95 -11.59 -5.92
N GLU A 289 24.19 -12.01 -6.21
CA GLU A 289 25.39 -11.15 -6.10
C GLU A 289 25.34 -9.93 -7.02
N GLY A 290 24.47 -9.91 -8.02
CA GLY A 290 24.22 -8.77 -8.88
C GLY A 290 23.20 -7.76 -8.33
N LEU A 291 22.56 -8.02 -7.18
CA LEU A 291 21.53 -7.17 -6.58
C LEU A 291 22.11 -5.84 -6.07
N ARG A 292 21.49 -4.73 -6.45
CA ARG A 292 21.89 -3.36 -6.04
C ARG A 292 20.98 -2.77 -4.95
N PHE A 293 19.75 -3.23 -4.86
CA PHE A 293 18.77 -2.72 -3.90
C PHE A 293 17.93 -3.84 -3.31
N LEU A 294 17.83 -3.85 -1.98
CA LEU A 294 16.97 -4.76 -1.24
C LEU A 294 16.25 -4.01 -0.13
N ASN A 295 14.92 -3.94 -0.22
CA ASN A 295 14.08 -3.34 0.81
C ASN A 295 13.04 -4.36 1.28
N LEU A 296 13.18 -4.80 2.52
CA LEU A 296 12.31 -5.76 3.20
C LEU A 296 11.64 -5.13 4.43
N SER A 297 11.73 -3.80 4.57
CA SER A 297 11.27 -3.10 5.77
C SER A 297 9.77 -3.21 5.98
N ARG A 298 9.29 -2.97 7.21
CA ARG A 298 7.85 -2.96 7.55
C ARG A 298 7.16 -4.28 7.16
N ASN A 299 7.66 -5.38 7.73
CA ASN A 299 7.11 -6.73 7.60
C ASN A 299 7.16 -7.43 8.98
N ASN A 300 6.82 -8.72 9.03
CA ASN A 300 6.93 -9.59 10.21
C ASN A 300 8.07 -10.62 10.05
N LEU A 301 9.17 -10.23 9.39
CA LEU A 301 10.31 -11.13 9.17
C LEU A 301 11.05 -11.37 10.49
N SER A 302 11.39 -12.63 10.75
CA SER A 302 12.02 -13.09 11.99
C SER A 302 13.37 -13.76 11.71
N CYS A 303 13.92 -14.47 12.70
CA CYS A 303 15.24 -15.12 12.61
C CYS A 303 16.37 -14.09 12.43
N GLY A 304 17.59 -14.57 12.13
CA GLY A 304 18.73 -13.70 11.87
C GLY A 304 18.84 -13.25 10.43
N ILE A 305 19.59 -12.15 10.24
CA ILE A 305 20.05 -11.72 8.91
C ILE A 305 20.90 -12.85 8.31
N PRO A 306 20.72 -13.22 7.03
CA PRO A 306 21.48 -14.28 6.37
C PRO A 306 22.99 -14.16 6.59
N LYS A 307 23.65 -15.26 6.96
CA LYS A 307 25.08 -15.22 7.35
C LYS A 307 25.98 -14.73 6.21
N ASN A 308 25.60 -15.08 4.98
CA ASN A 308 26.33 -14.74 3.78
C ASN A 308 25.88 -13.42 3.14
N ILE A 309 25.14 -12.55 3.84
CA ILE A 309 24.68 -11.27 3.27
C ILE A 309 25.81 -10.41 2.68
N GLY A 310 27.04 -10.59 3.18
CA GLY A 310 28.24 -9.95 2.64
C GLY A 310 28.66 -10.38 1.23
N SER A 311 28.06 -11.43 0.64
CA SER A 311 28.29 -11.81 -0.76
C SER A 311 27.74 -10.77 -1.75
N LEU A 312 26.76 -9.98 -1.34
CA LEU A 312 26.08 -8.96 -2.15
C LEU A 312 26.95 -7.70 -2.33
N ASN A 313 28.16 -7.85 -2.88
CA ASN A 313 29.19 -6.80 -2.89
C ASN A 313 28.83 -5.53 -3.68
N VAL A 314 27.87 -5.64 -4.62
CA VAL A 314 27.36 -4.50 -5.40
C VAL A 314 26.08 -3.89 -4.83
N LEU A 315 25.59 -4.40 -3.70
CA LEU A 315 24.40 -3.87 -3.03
C LEU A 315 24.69 -2.46 -2.52
N GLU A 316 23.88 -1.50 -2.95
CA GLU A 316 24.01 -0.09 -2.62
C GLU A 316 23.11 0.33 -1.46
N SER A 317 21.94 -0.31 -1.35
CA SER A 317 20.91 0.04 -0.38
C SER A 317 20.27 -1.21 0.21
N LEU A 318 20.30 -1.31 1.53
CA LEU A 318 19.69 -2.38 2.32
C LEU A 318 18.80 -1.80 3.42
N ASP A 319 17.50 -2.06 3.35
CA ASP A 319 16.57 -1.70 4.43
C ASP A 319 15.86 -2.94 4.96
N LEU A 320 16.15 -3.27 6.22
CA LEU A 320 15.57 -4.37 6.98
C LEU A 320 14.79 -3.87 8.21
N SER A 321 14.55 -2.56 8.30
CA SER A 321 13.95 -1.95 9.48
C SER A 321 12.49 -2.36 9.69
N LEU A 322 11.98 -2.18 10.92
CA LEU A 322 10.58 -2.47 11.26
C LEU A 322 10.20 -3.93 10.94
N ASN A 323 10.92 -4.86 11.55
CA ASN A 323 10.71 -6.30 11.47
C ASN A 323 10.91 -6.94 12.86
N GLU A 324 10.90 -8.28 12.93
CA GLU A 324 11.13 -9.08 14.13
C GLU A 324 12.51 -9.79 14.08
N LEU A 325 13.49 -9.25 13.34
CA LEU A 325 14.79 -9.87 13.13
C LEU A 325 15.58 -9.93 14.44
N SER A 326 16.30 -11.03 14.68
CA SER A 326 17.01 -11.32 15.93
C SER A 326 18.44 -11.81 15.69
N GLY A 327 19.21 -12.01 16.76
CA GLY A 327 20.60 -12.46 16.65
C GLY A 327 21.56 -11.33 16.27
N VAL A 328 22.75 -11.68 15.79
CA VAL A 328 23.84 -10.73 15.55
C VAL A 328 23.81 -10.17 14.12
N ILE A 329 24.29 -8.95 13.95
CA ILE A 329 24.57 -8.39 12.62
C ILE A 329 25.77 -9.16 12.03
N PRO A 330 25.65 -9.83 10.86
CA PRO A 330 26.74 -10.58 10.27
C PRO A 330 27.94 -9.71 9.95
N VAL A 331 29.15 -10.16 10.30
CA VAL A 331 30.40 -9.42 10.04
C VAL A 331 30.63 -9.15 8.54
N GLY A 332 30.08 -9.99 7.65
CA GLY A 332 30.16 -9.81 6.20
C GLY A 332 29.58 -8.47 5.73
N LEU A 333 28.61 -7.91 6.45
CA LEU A 333 28.03 -6.59 6.14
C LEU A 333 29.08 -5.47 6.16
N SER A 334 30.13 -5.62 6.96
CA SER A 334 31.22 -4.65 7.08
C SER A 334 32.15 -4.59 5.86
N ASN A 335 32.09 -5.60 4.99
CA ASN A 335 32.92 -5.73 3.79
C ASN A 335 32.19 -5.35 2.49
N MET A 336 30.91 -4.96 2.55
CA MET A 336 30.11 -4.63 1.37
C MET A 336 30.47 -3.26 0.83
N VAL A 337 31.48 -3.17 -0.02
CA VAL A 337 32.09 -1.91 -0.50
C VAL A 337 31.15 -0.93 -1.19
N SER A 338 30.03 -1.40 -1.74
CA SER A 338 29.07 -0.54 -2.46
C SER A 338 27.96 0.01 -1.57
N LEU A 339 27.81 -0.51 -0.34
CA LEU A 339 26.66 -0.29 0.52
C LEU A 339 26.68 1.10 1.17
N ASN A 340 25.95 2.06 0.61
CA ASN A 340 25.91 3.44 1.10
C ASN A 340 24.65 3.77 1.90
N THR A 341 23.60 2.94 1.83
CA THR A 341 22.36 3.14 2.57
C THR A 341 22.02 1.88 3.34
N LEU A 342 21.89 1.99 4.66
CA LEU A 342 21.57 0.88 5.55
C LEU A 342 20.52 1.33 6.56
N ASN A 343 19.52 0.50 6.82
CA ASN A 343 18.61 0.67 7.94
C ASN A 343 18.25 -0.68 8.57
N LEU A 344 18.60 -0.86 9.84
CA LEU A 344 18.37 -2.04 10.67
C LEU A 344 17.49 -1.73 11.89
N SER A 345 16.97 -0.51 11.99
CA SER A 345 16.24 -0.03 13.16
C SER A 345 14.95 -0.80 13.42
N ASN A 346 14.44 -0.75 14.64
CA ASN A 346 13.18 -1.37 15.04
C ASN A 346 13.16 -2.90 14.77
N ASN A 347 14.05 -3.62 15.43
CA ASN A 347 14.18 -5.08 15.37
C ASN A 347 14.56 -5.62 16.77
N HIS A 348 14.90 -6.90 16.84
CA HIS A 348 15.39 -7.59 18.04
C HIS A 348 16.88 -8.01 17.90
N LEU A 349 17.67 -7.25 17.14
CA LEU A 349 19.08 -7.54 16.92
C LEU A 349 19.88 -7.36 18.22
N SER A 350 21.00 -8.08 18.31
CA SER A 350 21.81 -8.17 19.51
C SER A 350 23.31 -8.30 19.22
N GLY A 351 24.13 -8.05 20.24
CA GLY A 351 25.57 -8.13 20.14
C GLY A 351 26.23 -6.84 19.67
N GLN A 352 27.55 -6.90 19.50
CA GLN A 352 28.33 -5.75 19.08
C GLN A 352 28.10 -5.46 17.58
N ILE A 353 27.86 -4.18 17.25
CA ILE A 353 27.80 -3.73 15.86
C ILE A 353 29.17 -3.99 15.20
N PRO A 354 29.24 -4.76 14.10
CA PRO A 354 30.51 -5.08 13.45
C PRO A 354 31.23 -3.81 12.99
N THR A 355 32.54 -3.77 13.26
CA THR A 355 33.41 -2.70 12.78
C THR A 355 34.10 -3.13 11.49
N GLY A 356 34.00 -2.31 10.44
CA GLY A 356 34.79 -2.44 9.22
C GLY A 356 34.63 -1.21 8.35
N ASN A 357 35.41 -1.12 7.27
CA ASN A 357 35.54 0.10 6.47
C ASN A 357 34.18 0.67 6.03
N GLN A 358 33.23 -0.20 5.64
CA GLN A 358 31.93 0.27 5.19
C GLN A 358 31.06 0.78 6.35
N LEU A 359 30.86 -0.03 7.39
CA LEU A 359 29.98 0.35 8.51
C LEU A 359 30.52 1.54 9.31
N GLN A 360 31.84 1.81 9.27
CA GLN A 360 32.40 3.03 9.84
C GLN A 360 31.95 4.31 9.13
N THR A 361 31.55 4.23 7.85
CA THR A 361 30.96 5.36 7.11
C THR A 361 29.47 5.54 7.41
N LEU A 362 28.79 4.50 7.88
CA LEU A 362 27.37 4.47 8.23
C LEU A 362 27.20 4.75 9.73
N ASN A 363 27.57 5.97 10.13
CA ASN A 363 27.71 6.36 11.53
C ASN A 363 26.45 6.99 12.16
N ASP A 364 25.34 7.08 11.44
CA ASP A 364 24.07 7.57 11.99
C ASP A 364 23.50 6.52 12.98
N PRO A 365 23.37 6.84 14.29
CA PRO A 365 22.81 5.91 15.27
C PRO A 365 21.35 5.52 14.98
N SER A 366 20.60 6.35 14.25
CA SER A 366 19.19 6.13 13.96
C SER A 366 18.95 4.82 13.20
N ILE A 367 19.89 4.43 12.34
CA ILE A 367 19.79 3.22 11.50
C ILE A 367 19.95 1.92 12.30
N TYR A 368 20.42 1.99 13.55
CA TYR A 368 20.54 0.85 14.47
C TYR A 368 19.57 0.94 15.66
N SER A 369 18.83 2.05 15.77
CA SER A 369 17.97 2.37 16.91
C SER A 369 16.87 1.34 17.15
N ASN A 370 16.31 1.33 18.36
CA ASN A 370 15.23 0.41 18.76
C ASN A 370 15.58 -1.08 18.56
N ASN A 371 16.85 -1.42 18.83
CA ASN A 371 17.33 -2.79 18.98
C ASN A 371 17.98 -2.94 20.37
N PRO A 372 17.24 -3.43 21.39
CA PRO A 372 17.69 -3.36 22.79
C PRO A 372 18.94 -4.20 23.09
N GLY A 373 19.27 -5.18 22.23
CA GLY A 373 20.44 -6.03 22.42
C GLY A 373 21.71 -5.52 21.74
N LEU A 374 21.64 -4.47 20.90
CA LEU A 374 22.81 -3.95 20.19
C LEU A 374 23.68 -3.07 21.09
N CYS A 375 25.00 -3.14 20.88
CA CYS A 375 25.96 -2.31 21.58
C CYS A 375 27.15 -1.95 20.68
N GLY A 376 27.95 -0.98 21.12
CA GLY A 376 29.13 -0.48 20.41
C GLY A 376 28.80 0.62 19.39
N PRO A 377 29.82 1.35 18.90
CA PRO A 377 29.63 2.43 17.94
C PRO A 377 28.87 1.97 16.68
N PRO A 378 27.98 2.81 16.12
CA PRO A 378 27.72 4.21 16.47
C PRO A 378 26.75 4.42 17.64
N LEU A 379 26.28 3.37 18.31
CA LEU A 379 25.46 3.53 19.51
C LEU A 379 26.35 3.88 20.71
N ASP A 380 25.91 4.82 21.54
CA ASP A 380 26.54 5.17 22.82
C ASP A 380 26.25 4.12 23.93
N ILE A 381 26.12 2.85 23.54
CA ILE A 381 25.81 1.72 24.43
C ILE A 381 27.09 0.86 24.57
N PRO A 382 27.71 0.77 25.76
CA PRO A 382 28.94 0.01 25.93
C PRO A 382 28.69 -1.51 25.88
N CYS A 383 29.54 -2.24 25.15
CA CYS A 383 29.54 -3.70 25.14
C CYS A 383 30.29 -4.25 26.38
N THR A 384 29.66 -4.24 27.55
CA THR A 384 30.18 -5.00 28.71
C THR A 384 29.85 -6.49 28.58
N ASN A 385 30.80 -7.36 28.95
CA ASN A 385 30.68 -8.83 28.85
C ASN A 385 29.29 -9.34 29.29
N ALA A 386 28.55 -9.85 28.31
CA ALA A 386 27.31 -10.62 28.37
C ALA A 386 26.64 -10.71 29.75
N SER A 387 25.78 -9.74 30.07
CA SER A 387 24.58 -10.12 30.80
C SER A 387 23.65 -10.77 29.77
N PRO A 388 23.18 -12.00 29.99
CA PRO A 388 22.14 -12.56 29.14
C PRO A 388 20.95 -11.60 29.19
N ALA A 389 20.22 -11.54 28.08
CA ALA A 389 18.96 -10.85 27.91
C ALA A 389 18.32 -10.54 29.27
N LEU A 390 18.10 -9.25 29.54
CA LEU A 390 17.25 -8.84 30.64
C LEU A 390 15.87 -9.43 30.31
N ASP A 391 15.66 -10.65 30.80
CA ASP A 391 14.37 -11.30 30.97
C ASP A 391 13.63 -10.45 32.00
N LYS A 392 13.22 -9.26 31.57
CA LYS A 392 12.02 -8.63 32.10
C LYS A 392 10.88 -9.14 31.25
N LYS A 393 10.43 -10.34 31.61
CA LYS A 393 9.03 -10.48 32.03
C LYS A 393 8.66 -9.30 32.93
N ASP A 394 8.31 -8.18 32.30
CA ASP A 394 7.44 -7.18 32.88
C ASP A 394 6.68 -6.42 31.78
N GLY A 395 6.36 -7.12 30.70
CA GLY A 395 5.38 -6.71 29.69
C GLY A 395 3.94 -6.94 30.14
N LYS A 396 3.64 -6.71 31.43
CA LYS A 396 2.26 -6.72 31.95
C LYS A 396 1.93 -5.49 32.79
N ASP A 397 2.85 -4.95 33.57
CA ASP A 397 2.49 -3.83 34.46
C ASP A 397 2.42 -2.46 33.75
N CYS A 398 3.25 -2.21 32.73
CA CYS A 398 3.19 -0.92 32.00
C CYS A 398 1.92 -0.78 31.15
N ASP A 399 1.53 -1.84 30.43
CA ASP A 399 0.34 -1.82 29.57
C ASP A 399 -0.95 -1.85 30.39
N GLN A 400 -0.97 -2.58 31.51
CA GLN A 400 -2.12 -2.61 32.40
C GLN A 400 -2.34 -1.24 33.07
N TRP A 401 -1.27 -0.56 33.50
CA TRP A 401 -1.36 0.78 34.07
C TRP A 401 -1.85 1.81 33.05
N LEU A 402 -1.30 1.79 31.83
CA LEU A 402 -1.74 2.66 30.74
C LEU A 402 -3.21 2.41 30.39
N TYR A 403 -3.62 1.15 30.32
CA TYR A 403 -5.00 0.73 30.06
C TYR A 403 -5.96 1.23 31.15
N TYR A 404 -5.60 1.11 32.44
CA TYR A 404 -6.39 1.68 33.53
C TYR A 404 -6.45 3.20 33.48
N CYS A 405 -5.37 3.89 33.11
CA CYS A 405 -5.36 5.35 32.96
C CYS A 405 -6.27 5.81 31.81
N VAL A 406 -6.25 5.12 30.66
CA VAL A 406 -7.11 5.43 29.51
C VAL A 406 -8.58 5.20 29.87
N ILE A 407 -8.90 4.07 30.49
CA ILE A 407 -10.27 3.78 30.95
C ILE A 407 -10.74 4.83 31.95
N ALA A 408 -9.91 5.17 32.94
CA ALA A 408 -10.24 6.21 33.91
C ALA A 408 -10.46 7.55 33.23
N GLY A 409 -9.62 7.93 32.26
CA GLY A 409 -9.76 9.17 31.49
C GLY A 409 -11.08 9.23 30.71
N ILE A 410 -11.47 8.13 30.04
CA ILE A 410 -12.73 8.05 29.31
C ILE A 410 -13.93 8.14 30.27
N VAL A 411 -13.91 7.40 31.38
CA VAL A 411 -14.98 7.41 32.38
C VAL A 411 -15.13 8.80 32.99
N PHE A 412 -14.04 9.41 33.46
CA PHE A 412 -14.08 10.75 34.03
C PHE A 412 -14.53 11.79 33.00
N GLY A 413 -14.01 11.75 31.77
CA GLY A 413 -14.39 12.67 30.70
C GLY A 413 -15.88 12.59 30.35
N PHE A 414 -16.42 11.37 30.24
CA PHE A 414 -17.84 11.14 29.98
C PHE A 414 -18.74 11.70 31.09
N TRP A 415 -18.38 11.44 32.36
CA TRP A 415 -19.16 11.95 33.51
C TRP A 415 -19.05 13.46 33.69
N LEU A 416 -17.89 14.05 33.36
CA LEU A 416 -17.73 15.51 33.36
C LEU A 416 -18.61 16.16 32.29
N TRP A 417 -18.63 15.60 31.08
CA TRP A 417 -19.44 16.10 29.97
C TRP A 417 -20.95 15.98 30.26
N CYS A 418 -21.41 14.80 30.70
CA CYS A 418 -22.80 14.59 31.12
C CYS A 418 -23.18 15.48 32.32
N GLY A 419 -22.27 15.61 33.30
CA GLY A 419 -22.46 16.47 34.46
C GLY A 419 -22.60 17.94 34.08
N MET A 420 -21.82 18.44 33.11
CA MET A 420 -21.95 19.82 32.62
C MET A 420 -23.28 20.06 31.89
N ILE A 421 -23.73 19.12 31.05
CA ILE A 421 -25.00 19.22 30.32
C ILE A 421 -26.20 19.29 31.28
N LEU A 422 -26.17 18.50 32.35
CA LEU A 422 -27.26 18.45 33.34
C LEU A 422 -27.24 19.63 34.32
N SER A 423 -26.06 20.17 34.61
CA SER A 423 -25.87 21.24 35.60
C SER A 423 -26.10 22.63 35.03
N ILE A 424 -25.87 22.85 33.74
CA ILE A 424 -26.06 24.15 33.09
C ILE A 424 -27.51 24.24 32.58
N PRO A 425 -28.39 25.08 33.17
CA PRO A 425 -29.82 25.08 32.85
C PRO A 425 -30.11 25.40 31.38
N LYS A 426 -29.29 26.26 30.77
CA LYS A 426 -29.41 26.64 29.35
C LYS A 426 -29.12 25.47 28.42
N TRP A 427 -28.08 24.68 28.73
CA TRP A 427 -27.68 23.54 27.91
C TRP A 427 -28.68 22.41 28.05
N ARG A 428 -29.09 22.11 29.29
CA ARG A 428 -30.16 21.18 29.60
C ARG A 428 -31.43 21.48 28.80
N HIS A 429 -31.88 22.74 28.83
CA HIS A 429 -33.11 23.13 28.12
C HIS A 429 -32.94 23.09 26.60
N SER A 430 -31.78 23.48 26.08
CA SER A 430 -31.51 23.42 24.64
C SER A 430 -31.46 21.98 24.11
N VAL A 431 -30.89 21.05 24.89
CA VAL A 431 -30.86 19.62 24.56
C VAL A 431 -32.27 19.03 24.60
N PHE A 432 -33.06 19.28 25.65
CA PHE A 432 -34.45 18.82 25.71
C PHE A 432 -35.30 19.41 24.58
N PHE A 433 -35.13 20.70 24.26
CA PHE A 433 -35.85 21.33 23.17
C PHE A 433 -35.46 20.76 21.79
N PHE A 434 -34.20 20.40 21.61
CA PHE A 434 -33.73 19.72 20.42
C PHE A 434 -34.34 18.31 20.28
N VAL A 435 -34.38 17.54 21.38
CA VAL A 435 -34.99 16.21 21.43
C VAL A 435 -36.50 16.29 21.15
N ASP A 436 -37.23 17.23 21.77
CA ASP A 436 -38.66 17.45 21.52
C ASP A 436 -38.93 17.82 20.06
N ARG A 437 -38.08 18.67 19.46
CA ARG A 437 -38.20 19.05 18.05
C ARG A 437 -37.95 17.86 17.11
N MET A 438 -37.04 16.96 17.48
CA MET A 438 -36.79 15.71 16.75
C MET A 438 -37.98 14.76 16.86
N GLN A 439 -38.52 14.57 18.07
CA GLN A 439 -39.71 13.75 18.29
C GLN A 439 -40.92 14.25 17.49
N TYR A 440 -41.14 15.57 17.46
CA TYR A 440 -42.22 16.18 16.68
C TYR A 440 -42.08 15.89 15.17
N LYS A 441 -40.87 16.00 14.62
CA LYS A 441 -40.60 15.69 13.20
C LYS A 441 -40.80 14.20 12.88
N VAL A 442 -40.48 13.31 13.81
CA VAL A 442 -40.66 11.86 13.65
C VAL A 442 -42.15 11.49 13.70
N MET A 443 -42.93 12.03 14.64
CA MET A 443 -44.37 11.78 14.72
C MET A 443 -45.11 12.24 13.45
N LEU A 444 -44.71 13.37 12.85
CA LEU A 444 -45.26 13.84 11.58
C LEU A 444 -45.00 12.87 10.41
N LYS A 445 -43.88 12.15 10.42
CA LYS A 445 -43.55 11.16 9.37
C LYS A 445 -44.25 9.81 9.56
N LEU A 446 -44.70 9.48 10.78
CA LEU A 446 -45.40 8.23 11.10
C LEU A 446 -46.92 8.31 10.90
N GLN A 447 -47.49 9.51 10.86
CA GLN A 447 -48.93 9.77 10.67
C GLN A 447 -49.57 9.07 9.44
N PRO A 448 -48.89 8.93 8.28
CA PRO A 448 -49.44 8.22 7.11
C PRO A 448 -49.46 6.68 7.28
N ILE A 449 -48.59 6.13 8.12
CA ILE A 449 -48.43 4.68 8.32
C ILE A 449 -49.55 4.14 9.23
N ASP A 450 -49.92 4.91 10.27
CA ASP A 450 -51.07 4.57 11.13
C ASP A 450 -52.41 4.60 10.36
N GLN A 451 -52.55 5.47 9.35
CA GLN A 451 -53.71 5.48 8.46
C GLN A 451 -53.77 4.25 7.54
N TYR A 452 -52.61 3.69 7.17
CA TYR A 452 -52.54 2.44 6.38
C TYR A 452 -52.88 1.21 7.24
N LEU A 453 -52.34 1.13 8.46
CA LEU A 453 -52.56 0.01 9.39
C LEU A 453 -53.98 -0.05 9.95
N SER A 454 -54.65 1.10 10.11
CA SER A 454 -56.06 1.15 10.53
C SER A 454 -57.03 0.71 9.42
N LYS A 455 -56.65 0.85 8.15
CA LYS A 455 -57.45 0.42 6.99
C LYS A 455 -57.38 -1.09 6.75
N GLU A 456 -56.24 -1.70 7.05
CA GLU A 456 -56.00 -3.15 6.91
C GLU A 456 -56.74 -3.97 7.98
N LYS A 457 -57.05 -3.38 9.14
CA LYS A 457 -57.81 -4.03 10.22
C LYS A 457 -59.33 -4.07 10.00
N SER A 458 -59.84 -3.41 8.96
CA SER A 458 -61.27 -3.34 8.65
C SER A 458 -61.76 -4.31 7.56
N ASP A 459 -60.87 -5.11 6.95
CA ASP A 459 -61.27 -6.12 5.95
C ASP A 459 -61.14 -7.55 6.49
N PRO A 460 -62.22 -8.16 7.00
CA PRO A 460 -62.27 -9.59 7.26
C PRO A 460 -62.84 -10.27 6.02
N LEU A 461 -62.00 -10.68 5.07
CA LEU A 461 -62.22 -11.78 4.10
C LEU A 461 -61.11 -11.76 3.03
N LEU A 462 -60.01 -12.45 3.29
CA LEU A 462 -59.43 -13.46 2.38
C LEU A 462 -58.37 -14.29 3.11
#